data_AF-A0AA38C3V8-F1
#
_entry.id   AF-A0AA38C3V8-F1
#
_cell.length_a   1.000
_cell.length_b   1.000
_cell.length_c   1.000
_cell.angle_alpha   90.00
_cell.angle_beta   90.00
_cell.angle_gamma   90.00
#
_symmetry.space_group_name_H-M   'P 1'
#
loop_
_entity.id
_entity.type
_entity.pdbx_description
1 polymer ?
#
loop_
_entity_poly.entity_id
_entity_poly.type
_entity_poly.pdbx_seq_one_letter_code
_entity_poly.pdbx_strand_id
1 'polypeptide(L)' 'LSLSHHKKALQTFLGKIKFVRRFVLNYASLVKQLKAMLKKEKTFSWTSEGREGFEAIKTSISQAPTLANPNFDKDFT' A
#
# COMPACT_ATOMS: atom_id res chain seq x y z
N LEU A 1 -6.65 -12.89 -19.37
CA LEU A 1 -5.50 -12.25 -18.68
C LEU A 1 -5.36 -12.86 -17.29
N SER A 2 -4.28 -13.62 -17.06
CA SER A 2 -4.13 -14.53 -15.90
C SER A 2 -4.25 -13.84 -14.54
N LEU A 3 -5.16 -14.36 -13.70
CA LEU A 3 -5.37 -13.98 -12.29
C LEU A 3 -4.07 -14.06 -11.45
N SER A 4 -3.13 -14.91 -11.87
CA SER A 4 -1.82 -15.12 -11.25
C SER A 4 -0.95 -13.86 -11.26
N HIS A 5 -0.98 -13.08 -12.36
CA HIS A 5 -0.18 -11.85 -12.46
C HIS A 5 -0.65 -10.77 -11.48
N HIS A 6 -1.96 -10.64 -11.28
CA HIS A 6 -2.55 -9.65 -10.37
C HIS A 6 -2.23 -9.97 -8.91
N LYS A 7 -2.25 -11.26 -8.53
CA LYS A 7 -1.86 -11.72 -7.19
C LYS A 7 -0.39 -11.41 -6.88
N LYS A 8 0.52 -11.74 -7.81
CA LYS A 8 1.96 -11.43 -7.68
C LYS A 8 2.20 -9.93 -7.60
N ALA A 9 1.51 -9.12 -8.42
CA ALA A 9 1.62 -7.67 -8.38
C ALA A 9 1.22 -7.10 -7.01
N LEU A 10 0.12 -7.59 -6.41
CA LEU A 10 -0.30 -7.15 -5.07
C LEU A 10 0.71 -7.56 -3.98
N GLN A 11 1.30 -8.76 -4.07
CA GLN A 11 2.36 -9.18 -3.14
C GLN A 11 3.59 -8.27 -3.24
N THR A 12 4.04 -7.96 -4.45
CA THR A 12 5.14 -7.02 -4.70
C THR A 12 4.81 -5.62 -4.18
N PHE A 13 3.59 -5.14 -4.39
CA PHE A 13 3.12 -3.86 -3.85
C PHE A 13 3.19 -3.83 -2.32
N LEU A 14 2.65 -4.86 -1.64
CA LEU A 14 2.71 -4.97 -0.18
C LEU A 14 4.15 -5.00 0.36
N GLY A 15 5.08 -5.59 -0.39
CA GLY A 15 6.51 -5.53 -0.08
C GLY A 15 7.06 -4.10 -0.13
N LYS A 16 6.74 -3.35 -1.18
CA LYS A 16 7.22 -1.97 -1.41
C LYS A 16 6.69 -0.97 -0.39
N ILE A 17 5.39 -1.03 -0.07
CA ILE A 17 4.76 -0.05 0.84
C ILE A 17 5.23 -0.18 2.29
N LYS A 18 5.93 -1.27 2.64
CA LYS A 18 6.45 -1.50 4.00
C LYS A 18 7.40 -0.39 4.46
N PHE A 19 8.13 0.23 3.51
CA PHE A 19 9.04 1.37 3.77
C PHE A 19 8.29 2.66 4.13
N VAL A 20 7.12 2.88 3.54
CA VAL A 20 6.30 4.09 3.71
C VAL A 20 5.14 3.90 4.71
N ARG A 21 5.09 2.75 5.40
CA ARG A 21 4.00 2.41 6.35
C ARG A 21 3.75 3.48 7.42
N ARG A 22 4.78 4.23 7.81
CA ARG A 22 4.70 5.31 8.82
C ARG A 22 3.84 6.49 8.37
N PHE A 23 3.62 6.64 7.06
CA PHE A 23 2.81 7.70 6.47
C PHE A 23 1.38 7.26 6.16
N VAL A 24 1.04 6.01 6.45
CA VAL A 24 -0.27 5.44 6.15
C VAL A 24 -1.03 5.28 7.46
N LEU A 25 -2.04 6.12 7.66
CA LEU A 25 -2.94 5.99 8.80
C LEU A 25 -3.69 4.65 8.71
N ASN A 26 -3.85 3.96 9.85
CA ASN A 26 -4.53 2.67 9.92
C ASN A 26 -3.93 1.57 9.01
N TYR A 27 -2.62 1.66 8.69
CA TYR A 27 -1.91 0.73 7.80
C TYR A 27 -2.20 -0.75 8.09
N ALA A 28 -2.21 -1.15 9.36
CA ALA A 28 -2.45 -2.54 9.75
C ALA A 28 -3.83 -3.05 9.31
N SER A 29 -4.87 -2.21 9.42
CA SER A 29 -6.24 -2.54 9.01
C SER A 29 -6.34 -2.65 7.48
N LEU A 30 -5.80 -1.67 6.75
CA LEU A 30 -5.83 -1.65 5.28
C LEU A 30 -5.06 -2.85 4.70
N VAL A 31 -3.89 -3.16 5.24
CA VAL A 31 -3.11 -4.33 4.82
C VAL A 31 -3.79 -5.65 5.20
N LYS A 32 -4.57 -5.70 6.29
CA LYS A 32 -5.35 -6.89 6.65
C LYS A 32 -6.41 -7.18 5.57
N GLN A 33 -7.10 -6.14 5.07
CA GLN A 33 -8.05 -6.27 3.96
C GLN A 33 -7.34 -6.78 2.69
N LEU A 34 -6.19 -6.20 2.35
CA LEU A 34 -5.41 -6.64 1.19
C LEU A 34 -4.88 -8.07 1.31
N LYS A 35 -4.42 -8.47 2.50
CA LYS A 35 -3.94 -9.83 2.78
C LYS A 35 -5.07 -10.86 2.74
N ALA A 36 -6.31 -10.48 3.07
CA ALA A 36 -7.46 -11.37 2.97
C ALA A 36 -7.68 -11.85 1.53
N MET A 37 -7.44 -10.99 0.53
CA MET A 37 -7.51 -11.34 -0.90
C MET A 37 -6.37 -12.28 -1.35
N LEU A 38 -5.28 -12.35 -0.60
CA LEU A 38 -4.09 -13.16 -0.94
C LEU A 38 -4.09 -14.56 -0.31
N LYS A 39 -5.06 -14.88 0.56
CA LYS A 39 -5.16 -16.18 1.24
C LYS A 39 -5.17 -17.32 0.22
N LYS A 40 -4.43 -18.40 0.51
CA LYS A 40 -4.27 -19.56 -0.40
C LYS A 40 -5.58 -20.31 -0.67
N GLU A 41 -6.50 -20.28 0.29
CA GLU A 41 -7.80 -20.96 0.23
C GLU A 41 -8.80 -20.29 -0.72
N LYS A 42 -8.57 -19.05 -1.13
CA LYS A 42 -9.49 -18.29 -1.99
C LYS A 42 -8.83 -17.91 -3.31
N THR A 43 -9.60 -18.04 -4.38
CA THR A 43 -9.27 -17.46 -5.68
C THR A 43 -9.11 -15.95 -5.52
N PHE A 44 -7.98 -15.42 -5.97
CA PHE A 44 -7.69 -13.99 -5.87
C PHE A 44 -8.81 -13.19 -6.57
N SER A 45 -9.46 -12.29 -5.84
CA SER A 45 -10.50 -11.43 -6.38
C SER A 45 -10.42 -10.07 -5.72
N TRP A 46 -10.66 -9.03 -6.50
CA TRP A 46 -10.77 -7.67 -5.97
C TRP A 46 -12.13 -7.49 -5.32
N THR A 47 -12.16 -7.46 -3.98
CA THR A 47 -13.36 -7.09 -3.22
C THR A 47 -13.49 -5.58 -3.11
N SER A 48 -14.65 -5.09 -2.68
CA SER A 48 -14.87 -3.65 -2.45
C SER A 48 -13.89 -3.12 -1.41
N GLU A 49 -13.78 -3.83 -0.28
CA GLU A 49 -12.90 -3.49 0.83
C GLU A 49 -11.43 -3.54 0.42
N GLY A 50 -11.06 -4.50 -0.42
CA GLY A 50 -9.72 -4.59 -0.98
C GLY A 50 -9.37 -3.41 -1.89
N ARG A 51 -10.32 -2.93 -2.70
CA ARG A 51 -10.12 -1.73 -3.54
C ARG A 51 -10.03 -0.47 -2.69
N GLU A 52 -10.92 -0.30 -1.73
CA GLU A 52 -10.87 0.83 -0.79
C GLU A 52 -9.55 0.87 -0.02
N GLY A 53 -9.11 -0.28 0.50
CA GLY A 53 -7.83 -0.40 1.19
C GLY A 53 -6.64 -0.05 0.30
N PHE A 54 -6.68 -0.46 -0.98
CA PHE A 54 -5.63 -0.13 -1.94
C PHE A 54 -5.57 1.36 -2.26
N GLU A 55 -6.71 1.99 -2.53
CA GLU A 55 -6.77 3.43 -2.83
C GLU A 55 -6.41 4.28 -1.61
N ALA A 56 -6.86 3.91 -0.40
CA ALA A 56 -6.49 4.61 0.82
C ALA A 56 -4.98 4.61 1.06
N ILE A 57 -4.31 3.48 0.79
CA ILE A 57 -2.84 3.38 0.86
C ILE A 57 -2.18 4.29 -0.18
N LYS A 58 -2.66 4.28 -1.44
CA LYS A 58 -2.13 5.16 -2.49
C LYS A 58 -2.25 6.63 -2.11
N THR A 59 -3.45 7.06 -1.69
CA THR A 59 -3.70 8.45 -1.27
C THR A 59 -2.80 8.84 -0.11
N SER A 60 -2.67 7.98 0.92
CA SER A 60 -1.82 8.26 2.08
C SER A 60 -0.34 8.44 1.69
N ILE A 61 0.17 7.59 0.78
CA ILE A 61 1.55 7.69 0.31
C ILE A 61 1.74 8.95 -0.55
N SER A 62 0.79 9.29 -1.41
CA SER A 62 0.83 10.49 -2.24
C SER A 62 0.76 11.79 -1.43
N GLN A 63 0.10 11.77 -0.28
CA GLN A 63 0.00 12.92 0.63
C GLN A 63 1.16 13.01 1.63
N ALA A 64 2.07 12.01 1.68
CA ALA A 64 3.17 12.00 2.62
C ALA A 64 4.19 13.12 2.30
N PRO A 65 4.41 14.10 3.20
CA PRO A 65 5.26 15.28 2.93
C PRO A 65 6.77 14.96 2.88
N THR A 66 7.18 13.74 3.22
CA THR A 66 8.58 13.31 3.40
C THR A 66 9.32 12.89 2.13
N LEU A 67 8.72 13.06 0.95
CA LEU A 67 9.42 12.98 -0.34
C LEU A 67 9.82 14.36 -0.87
N ALA A 68 9.70 15.41 -0.06
CA ALA A 68 10.37 16.68 -0.36
C ALA A 68 11.90 16.48 -0.27
N ASN A 69 12.61 16.90 -1.31
CA ASN A 69 14.07 16.96 -1.29
C ASN A 69 14.49 17.79 -0.07
N PRO A 70 15.44 17.36 0.78
CA PRO A 70 15.96 18.22 1.83
C PRO A 70 16.37 19.55 1.20
N ASN A 71 15.75 20.63 1.66
CA ASN A 71 16.11 21.96 1.22
C ASN A 71 17.37 22.37 1.99
N PHE A 72 18.53 22.23 1.35
CA PHE A 72 19.83 22.53 1.95
C PHE A 72 20.06 24.03 2.20
N ASP A 73 19.17 24.90 1.70
CA ASP A 73 19.17 26.34 2.02
C ASP A 73 18.42 26.65 3.33
N LYS A 74 17.90 25.64 4.04
CA LYS A 74 17.34 25.77 5.38
C LYS A 74 18.19 24.99 6.38
N ASP A 75 18.52 25.63 7.49
CA ASP A 75 19.18 24.96 8.61
C ASP A 75 18.30 23.81 9.12
N PHE A 76 18.95 22.68 9.41
CA PHE A 76 18.33 21.53 10.06
C PHE A 76 18.14 21.84 11.56
N THR A 77 17.26 22.78 11.88
CA THR A 77 16.93 23.16 13.27
C THR A 77 15.51 22.78 13.63
#